data_AF-A0A3D1P0G5-F1
#
_entry.id   AF-A0A3D1P0G5-F1
#
_cell.length_a   1.000
_cell.length_b   1.000
_cell.length_c   1.000
_cell.angle_alpha   90.00
_cell.angle_beta   90.00
_cell.angle_gamma   90.00
#
_symmetry.space_group_name_H-M   'P 1'
#
loop_
_entity.id
_entity.type
_entity.pdbx_description
1 polymer ?
#
loop_
_entity_poly.entity_id
_entity_poly.type
_entity_poly.pdbx_seq_one_letter_code
_entity_poly.pdbx_strand_id
1 'polypeptide(L)'
;MAQPKILLVVGGGIAAYKACELVRLIRKGGGDVTCVLTVGGSKFITAMTLAALSENPVHTTLWDLTNEVEMGHIQLSRSADLVVVCPATADLLAKMTHGIADDMATTLLLATDKPVMVVPAMNVRMWEHAATQANVAALAERGVHVMMPDEGPMACGEFGPGRLPEPVAVYNAICELLGHEPMLLPAPDLVPMLDLGWDGGEEESDDTGLGGLSAGLIQRAAKGEPIVFEDEPIEGEFAEVAEAPPVEVDLSAPILSKKGKAKAAPPTDPEAINHLVSRHDSLPEPFDEGALAADPLTGQPDFAPDEGLIDPEGPLKGRHVLVTAGPTHEPIDPVRYIANRSSGKQGYAIAAAAARLGARVTLVSGPVTLPNPPGVDRVNVQTARDMAEAVKQSLPADVAVMVAAVADWRTMDFAPEKIKKRGAAPPSLRLTENPDILATVAVSDKRPKLVIGFAAETEKVVEHAKEKRKRKGADWIVANDVSGSVMGGDSNLVHIVTAKGVEDLPEMAKGDVAMAIVERIADALAAAK
;
A
#
# COMPACT_ATOMS: atom_id res chain seq x y z
N MET A 1 -6.39 36.96 -17.44
CA MET A 1 -7.57 36.07 -17.58
C MET A 1 -7.76 35.35 -16.26
N ALA A 2 -9.01 35.00 -15.90
CA ALA A 2 -9.24 34.21 -14.69
C ALA A 2 -8.54 32.84 -14.81
N GLN A 3 -7.99 32.34 -13.72
CA GLN A 3 -7.33 31.03 -13.69
C GLN A 3 -8.41 29.95 -13.86
N PRO A 4 -8.28 29.04 -14.85
CA PRO A 4 -9.29 28.00 -15.07
C PRO A 4 -9.30 27.03 -13.89
N LYS A 5 -10.50 26.74 -13.36
CA LYS A 5 -10.69 25.84 -12.23
C LYS A 5 -11.12 24.47 -12.73
N ILE A 6 -10.25 23.48 -12.57
CA ILE A 6 -10.47 22.12 -13.03
C ILE A 6 -10.76 21.22 -11.83
N LEU A 7 -11.84 20.46 -11.93
CA LEU A 7 -12.13 19.41 -10.97
C LEU A 7 -11.74 18.05 -11.56
N LEU A 8 -10.69 17.44 -11.01
CA LEU A 8 -10.12 16.19 -11.51
C LEU A 8 -10.61 14.99 -10.70
N VAL A 9 -11.49 14.18 -11.29
CA VAL A 9 -11.92 12.89 -10.76
C VAL A 9 -10.94 11.80 -11.21
N VAL A 10 -10.30 11.13 -10.25
CA VAL A 10 -9.32 10.07 -10.55
C VAL A 10 -9.91 8.69 -10.28
N GLY A 11 -10.11 7.91 -11.35
CA GLY A 11 -10.63 6.55 -11.32
C GLY A 11 -9.61 5.46 -10.96
N GLY A 12 -10.12 4.26 -10.69
CA GLY A 12 -9.31 3.10 -10.27
C GLY A 12 -8.77 2.25 -11.39
N GLY A 13 -7.67 2.67 -12.02
CA GLY A 13 -6.96 1.88 -13.01
C GLY A 13 -5.44 2.09 -12.93
N ILE A 14 -4.66 1.21 -13.57
CA ILE A 14 -3.20 1.29 -13.56
C ILE A 14 -2.68 2.65 -14.03
N ALA A 15 -3.39 3.31 -14.95
CA ALA A 15 -3.02 4.63 -15.47
C ALA A 15 -3.26 5.79 -14.49
N ALA A 16 -3.75 5.55 -13.27
CA ALA A 16 -4.00 6.61 -12.28
C ALA A 16 -2.73 7.40 -11.92
N TYR A 17 -1.53 6.79 -11.98
CA TYR A 17 -0.28 7.53 -11.74
C TYR A 17 -0.04 8.65 -12.78
N LYS A 18 -0.56 8.51 -14.01
CA LYS A 18 -0.45 9.56 -15.04
C LYS A 18 -1.27 10.81 -14.69
N ALA A 19 -2.29 10.69 -13.82
CA ALA A 19 -3.04 11.84 -13.33
C ALA A 19 -2.15 12.77 -12.49
N CYS A 20 -1.09 12.27 -11.84
CA CYS A 20 -0.13 13.10 -11.12
C CYS A 20 0.61 14.08 -12.06
N GLU A 21 1.03 13.61 -13.23
CA GLU A 21 1.67 14.48 -14.22
C GLU A 21 0.67 15.45 -14.85
N LEU A 22 -0.57 15.01 -15.09
CA LEU A 22 -1.64 15.90 -15.55
C LEU A 22 -1.89 17.06 -14.57
N VAL A 23 -1.91 16.80 -13.26
CA VAL A 23 -2.03 17.84 -12.21
C VAL A 23 -0.88 18.86 -12.33
N ARG A 24 0.35 18.38 -12.50
CA ARG A 24 1.53 19.25 -12.68
C ARG A 24 1.42 20.11 -13.94
N LEU A 25 0.97 19.54 -15.05
CA LEU A 25 0.79 20.26 -16.31
C LEU A 25 -0.28 21.34 -16.20
N ILE A 26 -1.42 21.02 -15.57
CA ILE A 26 -2.50 21.99 -15.32
C ILE A 26 -1.97 23.18 -14.50
N ARG A 27 -1.27 22.89 -13.40
CA ARG A 27 -0.66 23.91 -12.52
C ARG A 27 0.39 24.74 -13.25
N LYS A 28 1.27 24.11 -14.01
CA LYS A 28 2.28 24.78 -14.84
C LYS A 28 1.65 25.70 -15.88
N GLY A 29 0.50 25.31 -16.41
CA GLY A 29 -0.35 26.13 -17.28
C GLY A 29 -1.09 27.29 -16.61
N GLY A 30 -0.92 27.48 -15.29
CA GLY A 30 -1.60 28.51 -14.52
C GLY A 30 -3.04 28.18 -14.15
N GLY A 31 -3.48 26.93 -14.34
CA GLY A 31 -4.79 26.45 -13.91
C GLY A 31 -4.80 26.03 -12.44
N ASP A 32 -5.96 26.17 -11.81
CA ASP A 32 -6.24 25.66 -10.47
C ASP A 32 -6.89 24.28 -10.58
N VAL A 33 -6.45 23.31 -9.77
CA VAL A 33 -6.96 21.93 -9.85
C VAL A 33 -7.31 21.40 -8.49
N THR A 34 -8.57 20.96 -8.32
CA THR A 34 -9.02 20.25 -7.14
C THR A 34 -9.28 18.81 -7.50
N CYS A 35 -8.83 17.85 -6.68
CA CYS A 35 -8.95 16.44 -7.01
C CYS A 35 -10.04 15.74 -6.19
N VAL A 36 -10.77 14.84 -6.85
CA VAL A 36 -11.66 13.85 -6.23
C VAL A 36 -11.06 12.47 -6.49
N LEU A 37 -10.60 11.80 -5.45
CA LEU A 37 -9.97 10.49 -5.57
C LEU A 37 -10.98 9.41 -5.21
N THR A 38 -11.33 8.56 -6.19
CA THR A 38 -12.23 7.42 -5.96
C THR A 38 -11.58 6.38 -5.04
N VAL A 39 -12.41 5.52 -4.42
CA VAL A 39 -11.90 4.38 -3.64
C VAL A 39 -10.99 3.49 -4.49
N GLY A 40 -11.35 3.26 -5.76
CA GLY A 40 -10.51 2.53 -6.71
C GLY A 40 -9.20 3.24 -7.02
N GLY A 41 -9.24 4.56 -7.29
CA GLY A 41 -8.06 5.38 -7.55
C GLY A 41 -7.08 5.39 -6.37
N SER A 42 -7.61 5.37 -5.14
CA SER A 42 -6.83 5.33 -3.90
C SER A 42 -5.94 4.09 -3.75
N LYS A 43 -6.21 3.04 -4.54
CA LYS A 43 -5.40 1.82 -4.57
C LYS A 43 -4.13 1.95 -5.42
N PHE A 44 -4.08 2.96 -6.30
CA PHE A 44 -2.95 3.20 -7.20
C PHE A 44 -2.14 4.43 -6.82
N ILE A 45 -2.81 5.50 -6.37
CA ILE A 45 -2.15 6.73 -5.90
C ILE A 45 -2.80 7.22 -4.61
N THR A 46 -2.09 8.05 -3.85
CA THR A 46 -2.59 8.57 -2.57
C THR A 46 -3.18 9.97 -2.69
N ALA A 47 -4.14 10.29 -1.81
CA ALA A 47 -4.69 11.63 -1.71
C ALA A 47 -3.60 12.66 -1.34
N MET A 48 -2.60 12.27 -0.55
CA MET A 48 -1.46 13.12 -0.19
C MET A 48 -0.64 13.53 -1.42
N THR A 49 -0.36 12.59 -2.32
CA THR A 49 0.36 12.88 -3.57
C THR A 49 -0.39 13.91 -4.40
N LEU A 50 -1.69 13.73 -4.58
CA LEU A 50 -2.53 14.68 -5.33
C LEU A 50 -2.58 16.04 -4.63
N ALA A 51 -2.76 16.09 -3.31
CA ALA A 51 -2.84 17.33 -2.54
C ALA A 51 -1.53 18.14 -2.62
N ALA A 52 -0.38 17.47 -2.55
CA ALA A 52 0.92 18.12 -2.65
C ALA A 52 1.16 18.69 -4.07
N LEU A 53 0.71 18.00 -5.12
CA LEU A 53 0.88 18.44 -6.50
C LEU A 53 -0.12 19.53 -6.90
N SER A 54 -1.35 19.47 -6.37
CA SER A 54 -2.40 20.43 -6.67
C SER A 54 -2.38 21.67 -5.77
N GLU A 55 -1.73 21.56 -4.60
CA GLU A 55 -1.80 22.51 -3.47
C GLU A 55 -3.22 22.80 -3.00
N ASN A 56 -4.13 21.85 -3.23
CA ASN A 56 -5.55 21.92 -2.86
C ASN A 56 -5.96 20.68 -2.06
N PRO A 57 -7.01 20.77 -1.22
CA PRO A 57 -7.60 19.59 -0.58
C PRO A 57 -8.04 18.54 -1.60
N VAL A 58 -7.94 17.27 -1.22
CA VAL A 58 -8.39 16.14 -2.05
C VAL A 58 -9.58 15.47 -1.40
N HIS A 59 -10.68 15.38 -2.15
CA HIS A 59 -11.93 14.82 -1.65
C HIS A 59 -11.99 13.32 -1.94
N THR A 60 -12.35 12.52 -0.93
CA THR A 60 -12.30 11.04 -1.02
C THR A 60 -13.61 10.35 -0.63
N THR A 61 -14.49 11.03 0.11
CA THR A 61 -15.73 10.46 0.64
C THR A 61 -16.86 11.48 0.62
N LEU A 62 -18.10 10.98 0.48
CA LEU A 62 -19.33 11.77 0.66
C LEU A 62 -19.52 12.21 2.12
N TRP A 63 -19.04 11.39 3.06
CA TRP A 63 -19.40 11.43 4.47
C TRP A 63 -18.30 12.09 5.31
N ASP A 64 -18.06 13.37 5.06
CA ASP A 64 -17.09 14.16 5.82
C ASP A 64 -17.83 15.11 6.77
N LEU A 65 -17.80 14.79 8.07
CA LEU A 65 -18.44 15.54 9.16
C LEU A 65 -18.01 17.01 9.22
N THR A 66 -16.83 17.35 8.68
CA THR A 66 -16.32 18.73 8.62
C THR A 66 -16.83 19.51 7.41
N ASN A 67 -17.20 18.85 6.32
CA ASN A 67 -17.63 19.47 5.05
C ASN A 67 -19.14 19.28 4.74
N GLU A 68 -19.85 18.41 5.47
CA GLU A 68 -21.30 18.17 5.30
C GLU A 68 -22.17 19.39 5.64
N VAL A 69 -21.66 20.31 6.47
CA VAL A 69 -22.38 21.55 6.82
C VAL A 69 -22.55 22.49 5.61
N GLU A 70 -21.74 22.32 4.55
CA GLU A 70 -21.73 23.21 3.36
C GLU A 70 -22.25 22.59 2.05
N MET A 71 -22.85 21.40 2.02
CA MET A 71 -23.26 20.73 0.75
C MET A 71 -22.06 20.57 -0.23
N GLY A 72 -20.95 20.00 0.26
CA GLY A 72 -19.66 19.98 -0.44
C GLY A 72 -19.66 19.46 -1.88
N HIS A 73 -20.44 18.43 -2.23
CA HIS A 73 -20.47 17.88 -3.62
C HIS A 73 -21.09 18.85 -4.65
N ILE A 74 -22.09 19.65 -4.24
CA ILE A 74 -22.72 20.65 -5.11
C ILE A 74 -21.83 21.88 -5.24
N GLN A 75 -21.24 22.35 -4.13
CA GLN A 75 -20.35 23.51 -4.17
C GLN A 75 -19.07 23.24 -4.97
N LEU A 76 -18.47 22.06 -4.78
CA LEU A 76 -17.26 21.63 -5.48
C LEU A 76 -17.46 21.53 -7.00
N SER A 77 -18.64 21.06 -7.42
CA SER A 77 -19.00 21.07 -8.84
C SER A 77 -19.17 22.50 -9.38
N ARG A 78 -19.85 23.38 -8.63
CA ARG A 78 -20.17 24.74 -9.09
C ARG A 78 -18.93 25.62 -9.21
N SER A 79 -17.91 25.38 -8.39
CA SER A 79 -16.66 26.13 -8.39
C SER A 79 -15.74 25.79 -9.56
N ALA A 80 -15.98 24.67 -10.27
CA ALA A 80 -15.21 24.28 -11.43
C ALA A 80 -15.72 24.94 -12.72
N ASP A 81 -14.81 25.20 -13.65
CA ASP A 81 -15.09 25.57 -15.03
C ASP A 81 -15.20 24.31 -15.92
N LEU A 82 -14.49 23.24 -15.57
CA LEU A 82 -14.50 21.94 -16.25
C LEU A 82 -14.32 20.80 -15.24
N VAL A 83 -15.09 19.72 -15.40
CA VAL A 83 -14.88 18.46 -14.67
C VAL A 83 -14.17 17.47 -15.59
N VAL A 84 -13.06 16.89 -15.14
CA VAL A 84 -12.27 15.91 -15.90
C VAL A 84 -12.24 14.59 -15.15
N VAL A 85 -12.61 13.49 -15.81
CA VAL A 85 -12.48 12.13 -15.27
C VAL A 85 -11.29 11.45 -15.93
N CYS A 86 -10.19 11.28 -15.20
CA CYS A 86 -8.93 10.75 -15.74
C CYS A 86 -8.13 9.97 -14.69
N PRO A 87 -7.93 8.64 -14.86
CA PRO A 87 -8.54 7.80 -15.87
C PRO A 87 -10.03 7.57 -15.61
N ALA A 88 -10.84 7.53 -16.66
CA ALA A 88 -12.23 7.06 -16.62
C ALA A 88 -12.27 5.54 -16.87
N THR A 89 -12.52 4.76 -15.81
CA THR A 89 -12.63 3.30 -15.93
C THR A 89 -13.97 2.89 -16.53
N ALA A 90 -14.08 1.65 -17.03
CA ALA A 90 -15.36 1.12 -17.53
C ALA A 90 -16.48 1.21 -16.48
N ASP A 91 -16.15 0.97 -15.20
CA ASP A 91 -17.08 1.10 -14.07
C ASP A 91 -17.60 2.54 -13.92
N LEU A 92 -16.71 3.54 -13.95
CA LEU A 92 -17.13 4.95 -13.88
C LEU A 92 -17.99 5.34 -15.07
N LEU A 93 -17.63 4.94 -16.30
CA LEU A 93 -18.44 5.22 -17.49
C LEU A 93 -19.83 4.57 -17.38
N ALA A 94 -19.92 3.34 -16.88
CA ALA A 94 -21.18 2.64 -16.67
C ALA A 94 -22.04 3.35 -15.62
N LYS A 95 -21.47 3.72 -14.48
CA LYS A 95 -22.17 4.46 -13.42
C LYS A 95 -22.67 5.82 -13.89
N MET A 96 -21.84 6.58 -14.60
CA MET A 96 -22.23 7.86 -15.21
C MET A 96 -23.39 7.68 -16.19
N THR A 97 -23.35 6.65 -17.03
CA THR A 97 -24.39 6.38 -18.02
C THR A 97 -25.73 6.01 -17.38
N HIS A 98 -25.71 5.25 -16.28
CA HIS A 98 -26.91 4.77 -15.60
C HIS A 98 -27.37 5.69 -14.46
N GLY A 99 -26.67 6.79 -14.19
CA GLY A 99 -27.01 7.73 -13.11
C GLY A 99 -26.83 7.13 -11.71
N ILE A 100 -25.89 6.21 -11.54
CA ILE A 100 -25.54 5.66 -10.23
C ILE A 100 -24.71 6.72 -9.49
N ALA A 101 -25.13 7.09 -8.28
CA ALA A 101 -24.49 8.09 -7.43
C ALA A 101 -24.25 7.51 -6.03
N ASP A 102 -23.29 6.59 -5.93
CA ASP A 102 -22.99 5.82 -4.72
C ASP A 102 -21.69 6.25 -4.02
N ASP A 103 -20.92 7.14 -4.62
CA ASP A 103 -19.72 7.75 -4.05
C ASP A 103 -19.59 9.25 -4.39
N MET A 104 -18.54 9.92 -3.88
CA MET A 104 -18.35 11.36 -4.07
C MET A 104 -18.21 11.73 -5.55
N ALA A 105 -17.43 10.96 -6.30
CA ALA A 105 -17.17 11.22 -7.72
C ALA A 105 -18.45 11.10 -8.55
N THR A 106 -19.17 10.00 -8.41
CA THR A 106 -20.37 9.71 -9.18
C THR A 106 -21.55 10.60 -8.80
N THR A 107 -21.70 10.93 -7.52
CA THR A 107 -22.70 11.91 -7.05
C THR A 107 -22.43 13.29 -7.63
N LEU A 108 -21.16 13.72 -7.64
CA LEU A 108 -20.77 14.99 -8.23
C LEU A 108 -21.02 15.02 -9.75
N LEU A 109 -20.68 13.95 -10.47
CA LEU A 109 -20.88 13.83 -11.90
C LEU A 109 -22.36 13.84 -12.29
N LEU A 110 -23.24 13.32 -11.42
CA LEU A 110 -24.69 13.40 -11.63
C LEU A 110 -25.25 14.80 -11.31
N ALA A 111 -24.65 15.52 -10.35
CA ALA A 111 -25.13 16.80 -9.86
C ALA A 111 -24.57 18.02 -10.64
N THR A 112 -23.58 17.82 -11.51
CA THR A 112 -22.88 18.92 -12.19
C THR A 112 -23.68 19.51 -13.34
N ASP A 113 -23.63 20.83 -13.47
CA ASP A 113 -24.09 21.61 -14.63
C ASP A 113 -22.92 22.10 -15.49
N LYS A 114 -21.68 21.69 -15.15
CA LYS A 114 -20.46 22.09 -15.84
C LYS A 114 -20.13 21.14 -16.99
N PRO A 115 -19.39 21.60 -18.01
CA PRO A 115 -18.82 20.70 -19.01
C PRO A 115 -18.04 19.56 -18.34
N VAL A 116 -18.25 18.34 -18.84
CA VAL A 116 -17.54 17.15 -18.36
C VAL A 116 -16.72 16.59 -19.51
N MET A 117 -15.46 16.27 -19.22
CA MET A 117 -14.58 15.50 -20.09
C MET A 117 -14.22 14.17 -19.42
N VAL A 118 -14.33 13.06 -20.14
CA VAL A 118 -13.89 11.74 -19.68
C VAL A 118 -12.73 11.25 -20.55
N VAL A 119 -11.73 10.66 -19.91
CA VAL A 119 -10.53 10.12 -20.56
C VAL A 119 -10.44 8.62 -20.24
N PRO A 120 -11.07 7.76 -21.06
CA PRO A 120 -11.13 6.33 -20.82
C PRO A 120 -9.75 5.68 -20.76
N ALA A 121 -9.57 4.75 -19.83
CA ALA A 121 -8.40 3.88 -19.81
C ALA A 121 -8.76 2.51 -19.23
N MET A 122 -8.56 1.46 -20.02
CA MET A 122 -8.90 0.08 -19.69
C MET A 122 -8.26 -0.90 -20.67
N ASN A 123 -8.34 -2.18 -20.35
CA ASN A 123 -7.92 -3.24 -21.26
C ASN A 123 -8.72 -3.21 -22.59
N VAL A 124 -8.12 -3.62 -23.71
CA VAL A 124 -8.73 -3.59 -25.05
C VAL A 124 -10.05 -4.35 -25.11
N ARG A 125 -10.16 -5.51 -24.48
CA ARG A 125 -11.41 -6.28 -24.43
C ARG A 125 -12.51 -5.55 -23.67
N MET A 126 -12.14 -4.81 -22.62
CA MET A 126 -13.10 -3.97 -21.89
C MET A 126 -13.52 -2.77 -22.73
N TRP A 127 -12.60 -2.17 -23.49
CA TRP A 127 -12.90 -1.06 -24.38
C TRP A 127 -13.82 -1.47 -25.53
N GLU A 128 -13.48 -2.54 -26.24
CA GLU A 128 -14.25 -3.09 -27.36
C GLU A 128 -15.60 -3.69 -26.94
N HIS A 129 -15.79 -3.96 -25.64
CA HIS A 129 -17.03 -4.55 -25.15
C HIS A 129 -18.25 -3.68 -25.50
N ALA A 130 -19.29 -4.31 -26.04
CA ALA A 130 -20.49 -3.61 -26.51
C ALA A 130 -21.14 -2.71 -25.44
N ALA A 131 -21.11 -3.13 -24.16
CA ALA A 131 -21.62 -2.30 -23.06
C ALA A 131 -20.79 -1.02 -22.87
N THR A 132 -19.46 -1.08 -22.97
CA THR A 132 -18.59 0.09 -22.85
C THR A 132 -18.80 1.04 -24.02
N GLN A 133 -18.86 0.51 -25.25
CA GLN A 133 -19.13 1.30 -26.45
C GLN A 133 -20.51 1.96 -26.38
N ALA A 134 -21.54 1.26 -25.92
CA ALA A 134 -22.87 1.82 -25.71
C ALA A 134 -22.87 2.94 -24.64
N ASN A 135 -22.15 2.74 -23.53
CA ASN A 135 -22.00 3.77 -22.49
C ASN A 135 -21.29 5.02 -23.04
N VAL A 136 -20.19 4.84 -23.77
CA VAL A 136 -19.45 5.94 -24.40
C VAL A 136 -20.35 6.72 -25.36
N ALA A 137 -21.08 6.03 -26.24
CA ALA A 137 -22.00 6.66 -27.18
C ALA A 137 -23.11 7.43 -26.46
N ALA A 138 -23.72 6.85 -25.42
CA ALA A 138 -24.76 7.49 -24.63
C ALA A 138 -24.24 8.73 -23.86
N LEU A 139 -23.01 8.69 -23.34
CA LEU A 139 -22.39 9.84 -22.68
C LEU A 139 -22.11 10.96 -23.69
N ALA A 140 -21.59 10.63 -24.88
CA ALA A 140 -21.38 11.60 -25.95
C ALA A 140 -22.68 12.26 -26.41
N GLU A 141 -23.77 11.48 -26.57
CA GLU A 141 -25.10 12.01 -26.91
C GLU A 141 -25.64 12.97 -25.84
N ARG A 142 -25.27 12.76 -24.57
CA ARG A 142 -25.61 13.64 -23.44
C ARG A 142 -24.70 14.86 -23.31
N GLY A 143 -23.78 15.09 -24.25
CA GLY A 143 -22.89 16.24 -24.27
C GLY A 143 -21.63 16.11 -23.40
N VAL A 144 -21.29 14.90 -22.96
CA VAL A 144 -20.00 14.63 -22.30
C VAL A 144 -18.91 14.53 -23.37
N HIS A 145 -17.81 15.25 -23.19
CA HIS A 145 -16.65 15.17 -24.08
C HIS A 145 -15.87 13.88 -23.79
N VAL A 146 -15.86 12.95 -24.73
CA VAL A 146 -15.11 11.70 -24.60
C VAL A 146 -13.82 11.80 -25.40
N MET A 147 -12.67 11.81 -24.71
CA MET A 147 -11.38 11.69 -25.37
C MET A 147 -11.12 10.21 -25.68
N MET A 148 -10.83 9.86 -26.93
CA MET A 148 -10.57 8.46 -27.28
C MET A 148 -9.24 7.98 -26.69
N PRO A 149 -9.15 6.71 -26.26
CA PRO A 149 -7.89 6.15 -25.76
C PRO A 149 -6.88 5.96 -26.90
N ASP A 150 -5.60 5.98 -26.55
CA ASP A 150 -4.51 5.65 -27.46
C ASP A 150 -4.51 4.14 -27.79
N GLU A 151 -3.95 3.81 -28.94
CA GLU A 151 -3.59 2.45 -29.34
C GLU A 151 -2.14 2.16 -28.93
N GLY A 152 -1.89 0.97 -28.39
CA GLY A 152 -0.54 0.55 -28.06
C GLY A 152 -0.47 -0.69 -27.17
N PRO A 153 0.73 -1.07 -26.72
CA PRO A 153 0.91 -2.18 -25.79
C PRO A 153 0.34 -1.82 -24.42
N MET A 154 -0.40 -2.76 -23.82
CA MET A 154 -1.03 -2.61 -22.52
C MET A 154 -0.28 -3.39 -21.43
N ALA A 155 -0.47 -2.98 -20.16
CA ALA A 155 0.15 -3.65 -19.00
C ALA A 155 -0.24 -5.13 -18.84
N CYS A 156 -1.28 -5.59 -19.52
CA CYS A 156 -1.75 -6.98 -19.53
C CYS A 156 -1.16 -7.83 -20.67
N GLY A 157 -0.30 -7.26 -21.53
CA GLY A 157 0.32 -7.97 -22.66
C GLY A 157 -0.51 -8.01 -23.93
N GLU A 158 -1.67 -7.35 -23.96
CA GLU A 158 -2.48 -7.16 -25.17
C GLU A 158 -2.10 -5.86 -25.90
N PHE A 159 -2.30 -5.81 -27.21
CA PHE A 159 -2.10 -4.62 -28.04
C PHE A 159 -3.44 -4.17 -28.61
N GLY A 160 -3.71 -2.87 -28.58
CA GLY A 160 -4.93 -2.31 -29.16
C GLY A 160 -5.37 -1.00 -28.47
N PRO A 161 -6.57 -0.51 -28.79
CA PRO A 161 -7.12 0.71 -28.19
C PRO A 161 -7.52 0.50 -26.73
N GLY A 162 -7.23 1.47 -25.87
CA GLY A 162 -7.61 1.44 -24.44
C GLY A 162 -6.55 2.03 -23.50
N ARG A 163 -5.37 2.36 -24.03
CA ARG A 163 -4.30 3.03 -23.29
C ARG A 163 -4.69 4.47 -22.98
N LEU A 164 -4.42 4.93 -21.77
CA LEU A 164 -4.66 6.33 -21.41
C LEU A 164 -3.78 7.23 -22.30
N PRO A 165 -4.35 8.25 -22.98
CA PRO A 165 -3.59 9.25 -23.71
C PRO A 165 -2.50 9.89 -22.85
N GLU A 166 -1.42 10.35 -23.49
CA GLU A 166 -0.34 11.00 -22.74
C GLU A 166 -0.85 12.26 -22.01
N PRO A 167 -0.39 12.54 -20.78
CA PRO A 167 -0.89 13.66 -19.97
C PRO A 167 -0.88 15.01 -20.70
N VAL A 168 0.09 15.25 -21.59
CA VAL A 168 0.16 16.46 -22.41
C VAL A 168 -0.98 16.54 -23.42
N ALA A 169 -1.35 15.43 -24.05
CA ALA A 169 -2.50 15.39 -24.95
C ALA A 169 -3.80 15.66 -24.19
N VAL A 170 -3.95 15.09 -22.99
CA VAL A 170 -5.10 15.35 -22.11
C VAL A 170 -5.14 16.82 -21.69
N TYR A 171 -4.01 17.41 -21.31
CA TYR A 171 -3.91 18.82 -20.96
C TYR A 171 -4.26 19.73 -22.14
N ASN A 172 -3.80 19.42 -23.35
CA ASN A 172 -4.14 20.19 -24.55
C ASN A 172 -5.63 20.11 -24.89
N ALA A 173 -6.27 18.96 -24.70
CA ALA A 173 -7.72 18.82 -24.85
C ALA A 173 -8.49 19.66 -23.79
N ILE A 174 -7.98 19.74 -22.55
CA ILE A 174 -8.52 20.64 -21.52
C ILE A 174 -8.41 22.10 -21.96
N CYS A 175 -7.25 22.53 -22.48
CA CYS A 175 -7.07 23.88 -22.99
C CYS A 175 -8.04 24.20 -24.13
N GLU A 176 -8.23 23.28 -25.07
CA GLU A 176 -9.15 23.45 -26.19
C GLU A 176 -10.59 23.67 -25.72
N LEU A 177 -11.08 22.85 -24.77
CA LEU A 177 -12.42 22.99 -24.20
C LEU A 177 -12.64 24.30 -23.44
N LEU A 178 -11.56 24.85 -22.86
CA LEU A 178 -11.59 26.10 -22.10
C LEU A 178 -11.20 27.33 -22.94
N GLY A 179 -10.82 27.17 -24.21
CA GLY A 179 -10.38 28.26 -25.08
C GLY A 179 -9.02 28.86 -24.70
N HIS A 180 -8.11 28.07 -24.14
CA HIS A 180 -6.75 28.46 -23.76
C HIS A 180 -5.69 27.97 -24.76
N GLU A 181 -4.52 28.60 -24.76
CA GLU A 181 -3.40 28.17 -25.62
C GLU A 181 -2.86 26.78 -25.20
N PRO A 182 -2.64 25.86 -26.16
CA PRO A 182 -2.10 24.54 -25.86
C PRO A 182 -0.60 24.60 -25.51
N MET A 183 -0.13 23.62 -24.74
CA MET A 183 1.30 23.47 -24.49
C MET A 183 1.93 22.68 -25.64
N LEU A 184 2.84 23.32 -26.36
CA LEU A 184 3.75 22.67 -27.30
C LEU A 184 4.94 22.11 -26.51
N LEU A 185 5.12 20.79 -26.52
CA LEU A 185 6.40 20.21 -26.14
C LEU A 185 7.42 20.47 -27.27
N PRO A 186 8.70 20.73 -26.97
CA PRO A 186 9.74 20.66 -27.98
C PRO A 186 9.76 19.26 -28.59
N ALA A 187 9.89 19.17 -29.91
CA ALA A 187 10.15 17.89 -30.58
C ALA A 187 11.40 17.25 -29.95
N PRO A 188 11.45 15.92 -29.79
CA PRO A 188 12.68 15.28 -29.33
C PRO A 188 13.80 15.62 -30.32
N ASP A 189 14.85 16.27 -29.84
CA ASP A 189 16.05 16.50 -30.64
C ASP A 189 16.57 15.14 -31.11
N LEU A 190 16.65 14.97 -32.43
CA LEU A 190 17.32 13.82 -33.05
C LEU A 190 18.79 13.86 -32.63
N VAL A 191 19.14 13.05 -31.62
CA VAL A 191 20.53 12.80 -31.27
C VAL A 191 21.19 12.12 -32.47
N PRO A 192 22.33 12.61 -33.00
CA PRO A 192 23.01 11.95 -34.10
C PRO A 192 23.39 10.53 -33.68
N MET A 193 22.87 9.54 -34.41
CA MET A 193 23.15 8.14 -34.21
C MET A 193 24.68 7.93 -34.31
N LEU A 194 25.32 7.51 -33.22
CA LEU A 194 26.70 7.05 -33.24
C LEU A 194 26.74 5.78 -34.08
N ASP A 195 27.38 5.86 -35.25
CA ASP A 195 27.61 4.76 -36.18
C ASP A 195 28.50 3.68 -35.52
N LEU A 196 27.85 2.73 -34.85
CA LEU A 196 28.45 1.50 -34.37
C LEU A 196 28.25 0.45 -35.45
N GLY A 197 29.13 0.49 -36.46
CA GLY A 197 29.10 -0.33 -37.68
C GLY A 197 28.69 -1.79 -37.49
N TRP A 198 27.38 -2.03 -37.60
CA TRP A 198 26.78 -3.34 -37.69
C TRP A 198 26.20 -3.49 -39.10
N ASP A 199 26.88 -4.29 -39.90
CA ASP A 199 26.49 -4.61 -41.27
C ASP A 199 25.45 -5.74 -41.27
N GLY A 200 24.24 -5.45 -41.79
CA GLY A 200 23.35 -6.42 -42.43
C GLY A 200 22.16 -6.98 -41.65
N GLY A 201 20.96 -6.48 -41.96
CA GLY A 201 19.68 -7.21 -41.84
C GLY A 201 18.48 -6.34 -41.46
N GLU A 202 17.81 -5.75 -42.45
CA GLU A 202 16.61 -4.90 -42.33
C GLU A 202 15.43 -5.59 -41.62
N GLU A 203 14.92 -4.97 -40.55
CA GLU A 203 13.49 -4.90 -40.21
C GLU A 203 13.26 -3.66 -39.31
N GLU A 204 12.53 -2.68 -39.83
CA GLU A 204 12.18 -1.43 -39.15
C GLU A 204 11.18 -1.68 -38.00
N SER A 205 11.56 -1.30 -36.78
CA SER A 205 10.61 -0.97 -35.71
C SER A 205 11.19 0.12 -34.82
N ASP A 206 10.66 1.33 -34.95
CA ASP A 206 10.94 2.46 -34.08
C ASP A 206 10.26 2.27 -32.71
N ASP A 207 11.04 1.88 -31.70
CA ASP A 207 10.69 2.11 -30.29
C ASP A 207 11.96 2.32 -29.46
N THR A 208 12.45 3.57 -29.41
CA THR A 208 13.51 3.98 -28.49
C THR A 208 12.87 4.48 -27.19
N GLY A 209 12.40 3.54 -26.38
CA GLY A 209 11.93 3.76 -25.01
C GLY A 209 12.39 2.63 -24.09
N LEU A 210 12.44 2.91 -22.79
CA LEU A 210 12.83 1.99 -21.69
C LEU A 210 12.06 0.64 -21.65
N GLY A 211 11.12 0.39 -22.56
CA GLY A 211 10.35 -0.85 -22.69
C GLY A 211 11.10 -2.04 -23.32
N GLY A 212 12.20 -1.80 -24.04
CA GLY A 212 12.95 -2.86 -24.73
C GLY A 212 13.69 -3.84 -23.82
N LEU A 213 14.05 -3.44 -22.59
CA LEU A 213 14.89 -4.26 -21.70
C LEU A 213 14.08 -5.21 -20.79
N SER A 214 12.75 -5.16 -20.82
CA SER A 214 11.90 -5.99 -19.95
C SER A 214 11.34 -7.26 -20.60
N ALA A 215 11.44 -7.40 -21.93
CA ALA A 215 10.76 -8.48 -22.67
C ALA A 215 11.58 -9.79 -22.77
N GLY A 216 12.84 -9.81 -22.34
CA GLY A 216 13.75 -10.96 -22.52
C GLY A 216 13.76 -12.02 -21.42
N LEU A 217 13.07 -11.82 -20.29
CA LEU A 217 13.31 -12.60 -19.05
C LEU A 217 12.09 -13.37 -18.50
N ILE A 218 11.08 -13.66 -19.32
CA ILE A 218 9.95 -14.52 -18.91
C ILE A 218 10.07 -15.88 -19.60
N GLN A 219 10.45 -16.91 -18.83
CA GLN A 219 10.32 -18.30 -19.26
C GLN A 219 8.83 -18.64 -19.44
N ARG A 220 8.47 -19.08 -20.65
CA ARG A 220 7.14 -19.57 -21.00
C ARG A 220 6.89 -20.91 -20.31
N ALA A 221 5.97 -20.95 -19.35
CA ALA A 221 5.47 -22.18 -18.74
C ALA A 221 4.32 -22.78 -19.57
N ALA A 222 4.32 -24.11 -19.69
CA ALA A 222 3.51 -24.91 -20.61
C ALA A 222 2.03 -25.06 -20.20
N LYS A 223 1.20 -25.37 -21.20
CA LYS A 223 -0.25 -25.66 -21.12
C LYS A 223 -0.59 -26.74 -20.08
N GLY A 224 -1.54 -26.47 -19.19
CA GLY A 224 -2.19 -27.44 -18.30
C GLY A 224 -3.71 -27.30 -18.35
N GLU A 225 -4.42 -28.43 -18.42
CA GLU A 225 -5.87 -28.59 -18.63
C GLU A 225 -6.74 -28.19 -17.41
N PRO A 226 -8.05 -27.90 -17.59
CA PRO A 226 -8.93 -27.41 -16.53
C PRO A 226 -9.47 -28.51 -15.60
N ILE A 227 -9.60 -28.19 -14.32
CA ILE A 227 -10.10 -29.08 -13.25
C ILE A 227 -11.61 -28.89 -13.06
N VAL A 228 -12.35 -29.99 -12.90
CA VAL A 228 -13.81 -30.04 -12.61
C VAL A 228 -14.02 -30.47 -11.15
N PHE A 229 -14.99 -29.86 -10.47
CA PHE A 229 -15.40 -30.21 -9.10
C PHE A 229 -16.77 -30.92 -9.10
N GLU A 230 -16.91 -31.98 -8.30
CA GLU A 230 -18.19 -32.67 -8.04
C GLU A 230 -18.66 -32.36 -6.61
N ASP A 231 -19.95 -32.05 -6.48
CA ASP A 231 -20.65 -31.75 -5.22
C ASP A 231 -21.25 -33.04 -4.60
N GLU A 232 -21.02 -33.29 -3.32
CA GLU A 232 -21.85 -34.21 -2.51
C GLU A 232 -22.43 -33.50 -1.25
N PRO A 233 -23.71 -33.72 -0.91
CA PRO A 233 -24.33 -33.12 0.27
C PRO A 233 -24.16 -34.00 1.53
N ILE A 234 -23.94 -33.36 2.68
CA ILE A 234 -23.86 -34.03 3.99
C ILE A 234 -25.19 -33.85 4.73
N GLU A 235 -25.86 -34.94 5.08
CA GLU A 235 -27.03 -34.97 5.97
C GLU A 235 -26.64 -35.33 7.41
N GLY A 236 -27.22 -34.62 8.40
CA GLY A 236 -27.16 -34.97 9.81
C GLY A 236 -28.09 -34.12 10.68
N GLU A 237 -29.00 -34.77 11.42
CA GLU A 237 -30.00 -34.16 12.30
C GLU A 237 -29.40 -33.57 13.59
N PHE A 238 -29.90 -32.40 14.01
CA PHE A 238 -29.50 -31.72 15.26
C PHE A 238 -30.49 -32.04 16.41
N ALA A 239 -29.96 -32.39 17.59
CA ALA A 239 -30.74 -32.58 18.80
C ALA A 239 -30.93 -31.25 19.58
N GLU A 240 -32.15 -30.99 20.07
CA GLU A 240 -32.52 -29.81 20.85
C GLU A 240 -31.97 -29.84 22.30
N VAL A 241 -31.53 -28.70 22.81
CA VAL A 241 -31.09 -28.52 24.21
C VAL A 241 -31.90 -27.40 24.88
N ALA A 242 -32.37 -27.68 26.10
CA ALA A 242 -33.34 -26.92 26.86
C ALA A 242 -32.84 -25.56 27.41
N GLU A 243 -33.76 -24.60 27.51
CA GLU A 243 -33.54 -23.22 28.01
C GLU A 243 -33.28 -23.15 29.52
N ALA A 244 -32.38 -22.24 29.92
CA ALA A 244 -32.11 -21.86 31.30
C ALA A 244 -32.73 -20.48 31.64
N PRO A 245 -33.09 -20.23 32.92
CA PRO A 245 -33.94 -19.11 33.30
C PRO A 245 -33.16 -17.76 33.36
N PRO A 246 -33.87 -16.61 33.28
CA PRO A 246 -33.24 -15.31 33.22
C PRO A 246 -32.72 -14.84 34.59
N VAL A 247 -31.65 -14.04 34.57
CA VAL A 247 -31.04 -13.42 35.74
C VAL A 247 -31.37 -11.92 35.74
N GLU A 248 -31.87 -11.41 36.86
CA GLU A 248 -32.14 -9.98 37.05
C GLU A 248 -30.87 -9.18 37.34
N VAL A 249 -30.80 -7.95 36.81
CA VAL A 249 -29.64 -7.06 36.91
C VAL A 249 -30.05 -5.73 37.55
N ASP A 250 -29.29 -5.30 38.56
CA ASP A 250 -29.47 -4.06 39.31
C ASP A 250 -29.05 -2.82 38.48
N LEU A 251 -29.97 -1.86 38.38
CA LEU A 251 -29.87 -0.63 37.57
C LEU A 251 -29.32 0.58 38.34
N SER A 252 -28.75 0.39 39.53
CA SER A 252 -28.38 1.51 40.42
C SER A 252 -27.02 2.19 40.13
N ALA A 253 -26.24 1.76 39.13
CA ALA A 253 -24.94 2.38 38.82
C ALA A 253 -25.02 3.41 37.66
N PRO A 254 -24.55 4.66 37.85
CA PRO A 254 -24.62 5.70 36.82
C PRO A 254 -23.57 5.51 35.71
N ILE A 255 -24.05 5.23 34.50
CA ILE A 255 -23.28 5.14 33.25
C ILE A 255 -23.05 6.56 32.72
N LEU A 256 -22.03 7.31 33.16
CA LEU A 256 -21.55 8.52 32.46
C LEU A 256 -20.23 9.07 33.05
N SER A 257 -19.15 9.03 32.28
CA SER A 257 -17.89 9.73 32.57
C SER A 257 -17.95 11.20 32.11
N LYS A 258 -17.49 12.14 32.96
CA LYS A 258 -17.43 13.58 32.64
C LYS A 258 -16.27 13.93 31.69
N LYS A 259 -16.54 14.85 30.75
CA LYS A 259 -15.63 15.40 29.73
C LYS A 259 -14.50 16.23 30.38
N GLY A 260 -13.24 15.87 30.13
CA GLY A 260 -12.05 16.63 30.56
C GLY A 260 -11.81 17.88 29.71
N LYS A 261 -11.22 18.92 30.30
CA LYS A 261 -10.88 20.19 29.62
C LYS A 261 -9.59 20.03 28.79
N ALA A 262 -9.68 20.20 27.48
CA ALA A 262 -8.51 20.30 26.60
C ALA A 262 -7.85 21.68 26.70
N LYS A 263 -6.51 21.74 26.74
CA LYS A 263 -5.71 22.97 26.59
C LYS A 263 -5.31 23.11 25.11
N ALA A 264 -5.35 24.34 24.60
CA ALA A 264 -4.90 24.67 23.25
C ALA A 264 -3.37 24.52 23.08
N ALA A 265 -2.94 24.23 21.86
CA ALA A 265 -1.53 24.21 21.46
C ALA A 265 -0.88 25.60 21.61
N PRO A 266 0.42 25.69 21.90
CA PRO A 266 1.13 26.97 21.97
C PRO A 266 1.25 27.61 20.57
N PRO A 267 1.24 28.95 20.49
CA PRO A 267 1.41 29.66 19.24
C PRO A 267 2.84 29.51 18.69
N THR A 268 2.95 29.30 17.39
CA THR A 268 4.20 29.33 16.61
C THR A 268 4.84 30.71 16.69
N ASP A 269 6.16 30.72 16.91
CA ASP A 269 7.01 31.92 16.98
C ASP A 269 6.99 32.69 15.64
N PRO A 270 6.45 33.93 15.61
CA PRO A 270 6.40 34.75 14.41
C PRO A 270 7.76 35.28 13.94
N GLU A 271 8.83 35.19 14.73
CA GLU A 271 10.17 35.67 14.35
C GLU A 271 10.99 34.64 13.58
N ALA A 272 10.53 33.39 13.49
CA ALA A 272 11.23 32.32 12.76
C ALA A 272 11.09 32.41 11.22
N ILE A 273 10.32 33.36 10.70
CA ILE A 273 10.11 33.57 9.26
C ILE A 273 10.38 35.04 8.97
N ASN A 274 11.63 35.39 8.63
CA ASN A 274 12.02 36.47 7.70
C ASN A 274 13.51 36.84 7.90
N HIS A 275 14.39 36.26 7.08
CA HIS A 275 15.66 36.93 6.78
C HIS A 275 15.36 38.01 5.73
N LEU A 276 15.19 39.26 6.18
CA LEU A 276 14.97 40.40 5.31
C LEU A 276 16.28 40.71 4.56
N VAL A 277 16.28 40.52 3.24
CA VAL A 277 17.31 41.09 2.36
C VAL A 277 17.10 42.61 2.33
N SER A 278 18.10 43.35 2.83
CA SER A 278 18.12 44.81 2.83
C SER A 278 18.06 45.34 1.39
N ARG A 279 17.18 46.31 1.10
CA ARG A 279 16.99 46.91 -0.24
C ARG A 279 18.09 47.92 -0.64
N HIS A 280 19.28 47.84 -0.04
CA HIS A 280 20.38 48.78 -0.30
C HIS A 280 21.74 48.16 -0.62
N ASP A 281 21.80 46.85 -0.87
CA ASP A 281 23.05 46.24 -1.34
C ASP A 281 23.06 46.11 -2.87
N SER A 282 24.21 46.44 -3.48
CA SER A 282 24.46 46.33 -4.91
C SER A 282 24.28 44.91 -5.41
N LEU A 283 23.91 44.76 -6.69
CA LEU A 283 23.77 43.47 -7.36
C LEU A 283 25.03 42.61 -7.14
N PRO A 284 24.87 41.31 -6.80
CA PRO A 284 26.02 40.41 -6.68
C PRO A 284 26.74 40.30 -8.01
N GLU A 285 28.07 40.42 -7.99
CA GLU A 285 28.91 40.25 -9.18
C GLU A 285 28.82 38.81 -9.71
N PRO A 286 28.86 38.62 -11.05
CA PRO A 286 28.85 37.29 -11.63
C PRO A 286 30.09 36.50 -11.22
N PHE A 287 29.87 35.21 -10.92
CA PHE A 287 30.89 34.27 -10.47
C PHE A 287 32.03 34.12 -11.49
N ASP A 288 33.26 34.01 -10.99
CA ASP A 288 34.45 33.68 -11.76
C ASP A 288 34.36 32.21 -12.24
N GLU A 289 34.24 32.01 -13.56
CA GLU A 289 34.09 30.71 -14.22
C GLU A 289 35.29 29.77 -14.01
N GLY A 290 36.41 30.27 -13.47
CA GLY A 290 37.62 29.48 -13.21
C GLY A 290 37.54 28.49 -12.04
N ALA A 291 36.52 28.59 -11.16
CA ALA A 291 36.41 27.74 -9.97
C ALA A 291 35.69 26.39 -10.20
N LEU A 292 35.12 26.15 -11.39
CA LEU A 292 34.36 24.93 -11.73
C LEU A 292 35.22 23.79 -12.29
N ALA A 293 36.55 23.88 -12.21
CA ALA A 293 37.45 22.84 -12.75
C ALA A 293 37.60 21.59 -11.86
N ALA A 294 36.88 21.49 -10.74
CA ALA A 294 36.80 20.27 -9.96
C ALA A 294 35.47 19.58 -10.26
N ASP A 295 35.54 18.32 -10.72
CA ASP A 295 34.37 17.46 -10.90
C ASP A 295 33.52 17.51 -9.61
N PRO A 296 32.25 17.94 -9.69
CA PRO A 296 31.38 18.10 -8.53
C PRO A 296 31.11 16.78 -7.77
N LEU A 297 31.53 15.64 -8.34
CA LEU A 297 31.45 14.31 -7.74
C LEU A 297 32.69 13.92 -6.93
N THR A 298 33.77 14.71 -6.99
CA THR A 298 35.02 14.40 -6.28
C THR A 298 34.81 14.46 -4.76
N GLY A 299 34.90 13.32 -4.08
CA GLY A 299 34.72 13.23 -2.62
C GLY A 299 33.28 13.03 -2.17
N GLN A 300 32.33 12.85 -3.08
CA GLN A 300 31.04 12.26 -2.74
C GLN A 300 31.26 10.75 -2.49
N PRO A 301 30.67 10.15 -1.44
CA PRO A 301 30.65 8.70 -1.33
C PRO A 301 30.01 8.15 -2.60
N ASP A 302 30.65 7.17 -3.25
CA ASP A 302 30.05 6.43 -4.36
C ASP A 302 28.61 6.11 -3.99
N PHE A 303 27.64 6.45 -4.86
CA PHE A 303 26.27 5.97 -4.71
C PHE A 303 26.36 4.46 -4.52
N ALA A 304 26.14 3.99 -3.29
CA ALA A 304 26.40 2.60 -2.93
C ALA A 304 25.67 1.70 -3.93
N PRO A 305 26.38 0.88 -4.71
CA PRO A 305 25.72 -0.01 -5.66
C PRO A 305 25.22 -1.23 -4.91
N ASP A 306 24.28 -1.11 -3.95
CA ASP A 306 23.90 -2.29 -3.15
C ASP A 306 22.56 -2.26 -2.38
N GLU A 307 21.60 -1.38 -2.70
CA GLU A 307 20.23 -1.53 -2.15
C GLU A 307 19.43 -2.63 -2.88
N GLY A 308 19.90 -3.88 -2.86
CA GLY A 308 19.10 -4.99 -3.39
C GLY A 308 19.82 -6.25 -3.82
N LEU A 309 21.15 -6.28 -3.83
CA LEU A 309 21.88 -7.51 -4.17
C LEU A 309 21.83 -8.47 -2.99
N ILE A 310 21.37 -9.69 -3.27
CA ILE A 310 21.52 -10.83 -2.38
C ILE A 310 22.99 -11.23 -2.47
N ASP A 311 23.69 -11.34 -1.35
CA ASP A 311 25.03 -11.93 -1.30
C ASP A 311 24.89 -13.46 -1.13
N PRO A 312 25.04 -14.26 -2.21
CA PRO A 312 24.93 -15.71 -2.13
C PRO A 312 26.06 -16.35 -1.30
N GLU A 313 27.16 -15.62 -1.08
CA GLU A 313 28.30 -16.01 -0.23
C GLU A 313 28.24 -15.38 1.17
N GLY A 314 27.12 -14.74 1.51
CA GLY A 314 26.90 -14.09 2.78
C GLY A 314 26.95 -15.04 3.98
N PRO A 315 27.01 -14.48 5.21
CA PRO A 315 27.28 -15.26 6.42
C PRO A 315 26.17 -16.29 6.78
N LEU A 316 24.99 -16.19 6.18
CA LEU A 316 23.90 -17.15 6.31
C LEU A 316 23.81 -18.14 5.15
N LYS A 317 24.81 -18.21 4.27
CA LYS A 317 24.84 -19.18 3.17
C LYS A 317 24.54 -20.60 3.64
N GLY A 318 23.60 -21.23 2.94
CA GLY A 318 23.18 -22.61 3.20
C GLY A 318 22.33 -22.79 4.46
N ARG A 319 21.91 -21.70 5.12
CA ARG A 319 20.99 -21.73 6.26
C ARG A 319 19.56 -21.48 5.81
N HIS A 320 18.62 -22.14 6.49
CA HIS A 320 17.20 -21.89 6.32
C HIS A 320 16.66 -21.01 7.46
N VAL A 321 16.13 -19.84 7.12
CA VAL A 321 15.47 -18.92 8.08
C VAL A 321 13.97 -18.91 7.82
N LEU A 322 13.19 -19.33 8.79
CA LEU A 322 11.73 -19.26 8.80
C LEU A 322 11.28 -17.98 9.52
N VAL A 323 10.49 -17.14 8.86
CA VAL A 323 9.97 -15.88 9.42
C VAL A 323 8.44 -15.89 9.35
N THR A 324 7.76 -15.51 10.43
CA THR A 324 6.32 -15.20 10.37
C THR A 324 6.10 -13.69 10.37
N ALA A 325 5.17 -13.16 9.59
CA ALA A 325 4.90 -11.72 9.57
C ALA A 325 3.41 -11.38 9.38
N GLY A 326 3.04 -10.14 9.72
CA GLY A 326 1.68 -9.62 9.53
C GLY A 326 0.71 -9.94 10.68
N PRO A 327 -0.54 -9.47 10.58
CA PRO A 327 -1.62 -9.82 11.49
C PRO A 327 -2.20 -11.19 11.12
N THR A 328 -3.01 -11.80 12.00
CA THR A 328 -3.95 -12.86 11.62
C THR A 328 -5.38 -12.32 11.63
N HIS A 329 -6.22 -12.83 10.74
CA HIS A 329 -7.64 -12.49 10.64
C HIS A 329 -8.46 -13.70 11.06
N GLU A 330 -9.08 -13.63 12.23
CA GLU A 330 -9.90 -14.72 12.78
C GLU A 330 -11.37 -14.51 12.39
N PRO A 331 -11.92 -15.28 11.44
CA PRO A 331 -13.22 -15.01 10.86
C PRO A 331 -14.36 -15.21 11.87
N ILE A 332 -15.27 -14.24 11.93
CA ILE A 332 -16.53 -14.31 12.68
C ILE A 332 -17.62 -14.89 11.79
N ASP A 333 -17.71 -14.35 10.58
CA ASP A 333 -18.62 -14.74 9.50
C ASP A 333 -17.88 -14.47 8.15
N PRO A 334 -18.45 -14.71 6.96
CA PRO A 334 -17.75 -14.50 5.69
C PRO A 334 -17.36 -13.03 5.41
N VAL A 335 -17.83 -12.09 6.23
CA VAL A 335 -17.66 -10.64 6.01
C VAL A 335 -16.83 -9.99 7.12
N ARG A 336 -16.81 -10.56 8.33
CA ARG A 336 -16.20 -9.98 9.51
C ARG A 336 -15.15 -10.90 10.11
N TYR A 337 -14.13 -10.31 10.71
CA TYR A 337 -13.07 -11.02 11.40
C TYR A 337 -12.53 -10.19 12.58
N ILE A 338 -11.83 -10.86 13.49
CA ILE A 338 -11.03 -10.25 14.56
C ILE A 338 -9.59 -10.17 14.07
N ALA A 339 -8.95 -9.01 14.22
CA ALA A 339 -7.56 -8.80 13.82
C ALA A 339 -6.86 -7.81 14.76
N ASN A 340 -5.54 -7.76 14.66
CA ASN A 340 -4.72 -6.74 15.29
C ASN A 340 -4.19 -5.74 14.25
N ARG A 341 -3.54 -4.66 14.73
CA ARG A 341 -3.08 -3.53 13.90
C ARG A 341 -1.69 -3.71 13.30
N SER A 342 -1.17 -4.94 13.26
CA SER A 342 0.18 -5.18 12.72
C SER A 342 0.25 -4.82 11.24
N SER A 343 1.27 -4.04 10.86
CA SER A 343 1.57 -3.72 9.46
C SER A 343 2.38 -4.80 8.76
N GLY A 344 2.95 -5.76 9.50
CA GLY A 344 3.90 -6.76 8.98
C GLY A 344 5.29 -6.23 8.60
N LYS A 345 5.50 -4.91 8.54
CA LYS A 345 6.74 -4.27 8.08
C LYS A 345 8.02 -4.85 8.71
N GLN A 346 8.02 -5.08 10.03
CA GLN A 346 9.22 -5.58 10.74
C GLN A 346 9.59 -7.00 10.28
N GLY A 347 8.62 -7.89 10.13
CA GLY A 347 8.89 -9.27 9.68
C GLY A 347 9.34 -9.32 8.23
N TYR A 348 8.81 -8.46 7.36
CA TYR A 348 9.28 -8.32 5.99
C TYR A 348 10.71 -7.79 5.91
N ALA A 349 11.05 -6.79 6.73
CA ALA A 349 12.41 -6.26 6.82
C ALA A 349 13.39 -7.35 7.29
N ILE A 350 13.02 -8.17 8.28
CA ILE A 350 13.86 -9.28 8.76
C ILE A 350 14.03 -10.35 7.68
N ALA A 351 12.95 -10.71 6.97
CA ALA A 351 13.02 -11.66 5.86
C ALA A 351 13.95 -11.17 4.74
N ALA A 352 13.85 -9.89 4.37
CA ALA A 352 14.71 -9.27 3.37
C ALA A 352 16.18 -9.24 3.83
N ALA A 353 16.45 -8.86 5.08
CA ALA A 353 17.81 -8.85 5.63
C ALA A 353 18.43 -10.25 5.68
N ALA A 354 17.65 -11.27 6.08
CA ALA A 354 18.11 -12.66 6.07
C ALA A 354 18.46 -13.15 4.66
N ALA A 355 17.63 -12.83 3.66
CA ALA A 355 17.90 -13.15 2.27
C ALA A 355 19.16 -12.44 1.75
N ARG A 356 19.33 -11.14 2.09
CA ARG A 356 20.53 -10.36 1.73
C ARG A 356 21.82 -11.00 2.24
N LEU A 357 21.81 -11.59 3.42
CA LEU A 357 22.97 -12.30 3.99
C LEU A 357 23.10 -13.77 3.51
N GLY A 358 22.39 -14.17 2.46
CA GLY A 358 22.57 -15.46 1.78
C GLY A 358 21.73 -16.62 2.33
N ALA A 359 20.76 -16.35 3.22
CA ALA A 359 19.86 -17.40 3.72
C ALA A 359 18.83 -17.81 2.66
N ARG A 360 18.43 -19.09 2.67
CA ARG A 360 17.13 -19.48 2.12
C ARG A 360 16.06 -19.03 3.11
N VAL A 361 15.10 -18.22 2.69
CA VAL A 361 14.09 -17.66 3.59
C VAL A 361 12.70 -18.15 3.22
N THR A 362 11.98 -18.71 4.20
CA THR A 362 10.53 -18.95 4.09
C THR A 362 9.79 -17.91 4.93
N LEU A 363 8.92 -17.11 4.31
CA LEU A 363 8.11 -16.07 4.95
C LEU A 363 6.64 -16.50 5.01
N VAL A 364 6.16 -16.91 6.19
CA VAL A 364 4.74 -17.18 6.43
C VAL A 364 4.05 -15.86 6.78
N SER A 365 3.33 -15.29 5.83
CA SER A 365 2.71 -13.97 5.95
C SER A 365 1.22 -14.07 6.15
N GLY A 366 0.73 -13.46 7.23
CA GLY A 366 -0.67 -13.08 7.36
C GLY A 366 -1.07 -11.95 6.41
N PRO A 367 -2.33 -11.48 6.45
CA PRO A 367 -2.85 -10.53 5.47
C PRO A 367 -2.18 -9.15 5.53
N VAL A 368 -1.36 -8.83 4.52
CA VAL A 368 -0.70 -7.53 4.33
C VAL A 368 -0.58 -7.20 2.84
N THR A 369 -0.42 -5.92 2.51
CA THR A 369 -0.21 -5.42 1.14
C THR A 369 1.26 -5.19 0.80
N LEU A 370 2.19 -5.70 1.61
CA LEU A 370 3.63 -5.53 1.40
C LEU A 370 4.13 -6.41 0.23
N PRO A 371 5.03 -5.89 -0.62
CA PRO A 371 5.62 -6.66 -1.71
C PRO A 371 6.47 -7.80 -1.15
N ASN A 372 6.56 -8.90 -1.88
CA ASN A 372 7.44 -10.00 -1.50
C ASN A 372 8.91 -9.57 -1.65
N PRO A 373 9.77 -9.68 -0.62
CA PRO A 373 11.17 -9.33 -0.76
C PRO A 373 11.90 -10.25 -1.76
N PRO A 374 12.89 -9.75 -2.51
CA PRO A 374 13.71 -10.59 -3.38
C PRO A 374 14.37 -11.75 -2.61
N GLY A 375 14.41 -12.94 -3.21
CA GLY A 375 15.03 -14.13 -2.61
C GLY A 375 14.25 -14.77 -1.45
N VAL A 376 13.01 -14.38 -1.22
CA VAL A 376 12.15 -14.89 -0.14
C VAL A 376 10.99 -15.73 -0.70
N ASP A 377 10.84 -16.95 -0.21
CA ASP A 377 9.71 -17.82 -0.50
C ASP A 377 8.54 -17.49 0.44
N ARG A 378 7.50 -16.81 -0.07
CA ARG A 378 6.35 -16.38 0.75
C ARG A 378 5.19 -17.35 0.70
N VAL A 379 4.67 -17.72 1.87
CA VAL A 379 3.43 -18.49 2.06
C VAL A 379 2.37 -17.57 2.66
N ASN A 380 1.25 -17.39 1.96
CA ASN A 380 0.14 -16.57 2.44
C ASN A 380 -0.82 -17.38 3.31
N VAL A 381 -1.18 -16.82 4.46
CA VAL A 381 -2.14 -17.40 5.41
C VAL A 381 -3.13 -16.34 5.87
N GLN A 382 -4.28 -16.77 6.39
CA GLN A 382 -5.28 -15.83 6.92
C GLN A 382 -5.38 -15.93 8.45
N THR A 383 -5.56 -17.13 8.98
CA THR A 383 -5.81 -17.35 10.41
C THR A 383 -4.55 -17.76 11.17
N ALA A 384 -4.59 -17.67 12.49
CA ALA A 384 -3.54 -18.21 13.36
C ALA A 384 -3.31 -19.72 13.17
N ARG A 385 -4.38 -20.48 12.85
CA ARG A 385 -4.29 -21.92 12.59
C ARG A 385 -3.60 -22.22 11.27
N ASP A 386 -3.94 -21.47 10.22
CA ASP A 386 -3.26 -21.59 8.92
C ASP A 386 -1.77 -21.26 9.07
N MET A 387 -1.45 -20.20 9.83
CA MET A 387 -0.07 -19.82 10.13
C MET A 387 0.68 -20.91 10.89
N ALA A 388 0.04 -21.52 11.90
CA ALA A 388 0.64 -22.62 12.67
C ALA A 388 0.95 -23.83 11.78
N GLU A 389 0.04 -24.21 10.88
CA GLU A 389 0.22 -25.32 9.97
C GLU A 389 1.31 -25.02 8.92
N ALA A 390 1.31 -23.82 8.33
CA ALA A 390 2.35 -23.40 7.39
C ALA A 390 3.75 -23.37 8.04
N VAL A 391 3.85 -22.91 9.30
CA VAL A 391 5.10 -22.96 10.08
C VAL A 391 5.55 -24.40 10.29
N LYS A 392 4.64 -25.30 10.67
CA LYS A 392 4.95 -26.71 10.87
C LYS A 392 5.44 -27.38 9.58
N GLN A 393 4.82 -27.09 8.44
CA GLN A 393 5.23 -27.61 7.13
C GLN A 393 6.58 -27.06 6.66
N SER A 394 6.95 -25.86 7.12
CA SER A 394 8.23 -25.23 6.81
C SER A 394 9.41 -25.76 7.64
N LEU A 395 9.16 -26.60 8.65
CA LEU A 395 10.23 -27.22 9.44
C LEU A 395 10.79 -28.49 8.76
N PRO A 396 12.12 -28.73 8.81
CA PRO A 396 13.10 -28.05 9.67
C PRO A 396 13.66 -26.73 9.10
N ALA A 397 14.04 -25.84 10.02
CA ALA A 397 14.78 -24.61 9.73
C ALA A 397 15.96 -24.47 10.70
N ASP A 398 17.01 -23.73 10.32
CA ASP A 398 18.11 -23.39 11.23
C ASP A 398 17.65 -22.36 12.26
N VAL A 399 16.81 -21.41 11.81
CA VAL A 399 16.30 -20.30 12.62
C VAL A 399 14.82 -20.12 12.40
N ALA A 400 14.08 -19.85 13.48
CA ALA A 400 12.69 -19.42 13.45
C ALA A 400 12.54 -18.03 14.08
N VAL A 401 12.04 -17.07 13.32
CA VAL A 401 11.72 -15.71 13.78
C VAL A 401 10.21 -15.51 13.79
N MET A 402 9.62 -15.61 14.98
CA MET A 402 8.18 -15.52 15.21
C MET A 402 7.78 -14.08 15.54
N VAL A 403 7.66 -13.25 14.49
CA VAL A 403 7.37 -11.80 14.59
C VAL A 403 5.94 -11.43 14.17
N ALA A 404 5.18 -12.36 13.58
CA ALA A 404 3.77 -12.13 13.30
C ALA A 404 3.00 -11.76 14.57
N ALA A 405 2.06 -10.84 14.42
CA ALA A 405 1.09 -10.55 15.46
C ALA A 405 -0.05 -11.56 15.31
N VAL A 406 0.07 -12.69 16.00
CA VAL A 406 -0.92 -13.76 16.01
C VAL A 406 -2.01 -13.38 17.02
N ALA A 407 -3.28 -13.47 16.62
CA ALA A 407 -4.40 -13.24 17.53
C ALA A 407 -4.46 -14.34 18.61
N ASP A 408 -4.49 -13.95 19.89
CA ASP A 408 -4.56 -14.88 21.03
C ASP A 408 -5.88 -15.66 21.07
N TRP A 409 -6.97 -15.06 20.57
CA TRP A 409 -8.31 -15.63 20.55
C TRP A 409 -8.91 -15.62 19.16
N ARG A 410 -9.76 -16.61 18.89
CA ARG A 410 -10.66 -16.68 17.74
C ARG A 410 -12.10 -16.92 18.20
N THR A 411 -13.05 -16.76 17.29
CA THR A 411 -14.42 -17.22 17.52
C THR A 411 -14.45 -18.75 17.70
N MET A 412 -15.28 -19.20 18.64
CA MET A 412 -15.52 -20.63 18.88
C MET A 412 -16.35 -21.23 17.74
N ASP A 413 -17.36 -20.48 17.30
CA ASP A 413 -18.27 -20.86 16.23
C ASP A 413 -18.08 -19.91 15.04
N PHE A 414 -17.82 -20.46 13.85
CA PHE A 414 -17.86 -19.70 12.60
C PHE A 414 -19.29 -19.73 12.05
N ALA A 415 -19.88 -18.57 11.79
CA ALA A 415 -21.18 -18.50 11.14
C ALA A 415 -20.98 -18.57 9.61
N PRO A 416 -21.56 -19.54 8.89
CA PRO A 416 -21.39 -19.66 7.43
C PRO A 416 -22.11 -18.54 6.66
N GLU A 417 -23.07 -17.87 7.31
CA GLU A 417 -23.75 -16.71 6.77
C GLU A 417 -23.42 -15.46 7.60
N LYS A 418 -23.44 -14.29 6.94
CA LYS A 418 -23.30 -13.01 7.60
C LYS A 418 -24.32 -12.90 8.73
N ILE A 419 -23.84 -12.70 9.95
CA ILE A 419 -24.70 -12.62 11.13
C ILE A 419 -25.62 -11.40 10.97
N LYS A 420 -26.92 -11.66 10.79
CA LYS A 420 -27.97 -10.66 10.61
C LYS A 420 -28.28 -9.99 11.94
N LYS A 421 -28.63 -8.71 11.91
CA LYS A 421 -29.17 -8.00 13.08
C LYS A 421 -30.53 -8.63 13.42
N ARG A 422 -30.64 -9.30 14.57
CA ARG A 422 -31.91 -9.78 15.11
C ARG A 422 -32.13 -9.08 16.46
N GLY A 423 -33.24 -8.35 16.59
CA GLY A 423 -33.56 -7.61 17.82
C GLY A 423 -32.69 -6.37 18.07
N ALA A 424 -32.74 -5.85 19.30
CA ALA A 424 -32.11 -4.59 19.69
C ALA A 424 -30.62 -4.74 20.13
N ALA A 425 -30.15 -5.94 20.47
CA ALA A 425 -28.81 -6.18 21.01
C ALA A 425 -27.93 -7.00 20.03
N PRO A 426 -26.62 -6.71 19.94
CA PRO A 426 -25.69 -7.48 19.12
C PRO A 426 -25.51 -8.91 19.69
N PRO A 427 -25.34 -9.91 18.83
CA PRO A 427 -25.07 -11.29 19.28
C PRO A 427 -23.72 -11.38 19.98
N SER A 428 -23.64 -12.21 21.03
CA SER A 428 -22.41 -12.46 21.75
C SER A 428 -21.44 -13.31 20.93
N LEU A 429 -20.16 -12.93 20.90
CA LEU A 429 -19.11 -13.74 20.28
C LEU A 429 -18.44 -14.58 21.36
N ARG A 430 -18.63 -15.90 21.29
CA ARG A 430 -17.88 -16.85 22.13
C ARG A 430 -16.47 -16.98 21.58
N LEU A 431 -15.47 -16.77 22.43
CA LEU A 431 -14.05 -16.84 22.06
C LEU A 431 -13.39 -18.10 22.60
N THR A 432 -12.38 -18.58 21.88
CA THR A 432 -11.52 -19.70 22.28
C THR A 432 -10.07 -19.38 21.89
N GLU A 433 -9.10 -19.94 22.63
CA GLU A 433 -7.68 -19.64 22.42
C GLU A 433 -7.13 -20.24 21.12
N ASN A 434 -6.25 -19.48 20.47
CA ASN A 434 -5.49 -19.90 19.31
C ASN A 434 -4.21 -20.66 19.68
N PRO A 435 -3.66 -21.46 18.75
CA PRO A 435 -2.42 -22.19 18.99
C PRO A 435 -1.25 -21.22 19.22
N ASP A 436 -0.42 -21.52 20.21
CA ASP A 436 0.79 -20.77 20.51
C ASP A 436 1.94 -21.24 19.62
N ILE A 437 2.09 -20.61 18.45
CA ILE A 437 3.05 -20.99 17.42
C ILE A 437 4.48 -20.96 17.97
N LEU A 438 4.86 -19.91 18.71
CA LEU A 438 6.20 -19.78 19.28
C LEU A 438 6.53 -20.91 20.25
N ALA A 439 5.63 -21.18 21.21
CA ALA A 439 5.85 -22.27 22.16
C ALA A 439 5.87 -23.64 21.46
N THR A 440 5.01 -23.84 20.46
CA THR A 440 4.95 -25.09 19.69
C THR A 440 6.27 -25.34 18.92
N VAL A 441 6.82 -24.31 18.26
CA VAL A 441 8.12 -24.40 17.58
C VAL A 441 9.25 -24.66 18.57
N ALA A 442 9.22 -24.01 19.74
CA ALA A 442 10.25 -24.13 20.77
C ALA A 442 10.37 -25.54 21.38
N VAL A 443 9.32 -26.36 21.31
CA VAL A 443 9.29 -27.74 21.84
C VAL A 443 9.18 -28.80 20.75
N SER A 444 9.23 -28.42 19.47
CA SER A 444 9.10 -29.35 18.35
C SER A 444 10.27 -30.35 18.28
N ASP A 445 10.02 -31.57 17.83
CA ASP A 445 11.09 -32.53 17.49
C ASP A 445 12.00 -32.02 16.36
N LYS A 446 11.51 -31.06 15.56
CA LYS A 446 12.26 -30.36 14.51
C LYS A 446 12.62 -28.93 14.93
N ARG A 447 12.80 -28.68 16.23
CA ARG A 447 13.10 -27.36 16.78
C ARG A 447 14.32 -26.75 16.07
N PRO A 448 14.21 -25.51 15.54
CA PRO A 448 15.35 -24.78 15.02
C PRO A 448 16.45 -24.58 16.05
N LYS A 449 17.69 -24.40 15.59
CA LYS A 449 18.84 -24.14 16.47
C LYS A 449 18.66 -22.83 17.23
N LEU A 450 17.98 -21.86 16.61
CA LEU A 450 17.65 -20.58 17.21
C LEU A 450 16.16 -20.24 17.01
N VAL A 451 15.43 -20.07 18.11
CA VAL A 451 14.02 -19.70 18.13
C VAL A 451 13.86 -18.33 18.76
N ILE A 452 13.36 -17.38 17.98
CA ILE A 452 13.23 -15.97 18.33
C ILE A 452 11.77 -15.60 18.34
N GLY A 453 11.30 -15.01 19.44
CA GLY A 453 9.97 -14.42 19.54
C GLY A 453 10.01 -12.91 19.62
N PHE A 454 8.87 -12.26 19.37
CA PHE A 454 8.71 -10.81 19.55
C PHE A 454 7.74 -10.49 20.69
N ALA A 455 7.96 -9.33 21.31
CA ALA A 455 7.07 -8.73 22.29
C ALA A 455 6.90 -7.25 21.99
N ALA A 456 5.69 -6.75 22.18
CA ALA A 456 5.40 -5.33 22.16
C ALA A 456 4.75 -5.01 23.49
N GLU A 457 5.39 -4.14 24.26
CA GLU A 457 4.98 -3.80 25.62
C GLU A 457 4.92 -2.28 25.75
N THR A 458 4.03 -1.77 26.60
CA THR A 458 3.92 -0.33 26.91
C THR A 458 4.57 0.04 28.24
N GLU A 459 4.88 -0.96 29.07
CA GLU A 459 5.52 -0.79 30.37
C GLU A 459 6.36 -2.03 30.70
N LYS A 460 7.39 -1.87 31.53
CA LYS A 460 8.24 -2.97 32.02
C LYS A 460 8.75 -3.93 30.92
N VAL A 461 9.06 -3.37 29.75
CA VAL A 461 9.35 -4.09 28.50
C VAL A 461 10.34 -5.23 28.70
N VAL A 462 11.48 -4.96 29.36
CA VAL A 462 12.54 -5.95 29.58
C VAL A 462 12.14 -7.05 30.56
N GLU A 463 11.37 -6.74 31.62
CA GLU A 463 10.93 -7.74 32.60
C GLU A 463 9.95 -8.72 31.96
N HIS A 464 8.91 -8.20 31.29
CA HIS A 464 7.93 -9.01 30.57
C HIS A 464 8.58 -9.85 29.47
N ALA A 465 9.58 -9.30 28.76
CA ALA A 465 10.33 -10.05 27.76
C ALA A 465 11.15 -11.21 28.36
N LYS A 466 11.78 -11.02 29.53
CA LYS A 466 12.50 -12.10 30.24
C LYS A 466 11.55 -13.22 30.65
N GLU A 467 10.37 -12.88 31.16
CA GLU A 467 9.34 -13.85 31.54
C GLU A 467 8.79 -14.60 30.31
N LYS A 468 8.45 -13.87 29.25
CA LYS A 468 7.95 -14.43 27.98
C LYS A 468 8.95 -15.39 27.37
N ARG A 469 10.25 -15.05 27.37
CA ARG A 469 11.32 -15.92 26.86
C ARG A 469 11.32 -17.28 27.56
N LYS A 470 11.33 -17.28 28.90
CA LYS A 470 11.30 -18.49 29.71
C LYS A 470 10.01 -19.29 29.51
N ARG A 471 8.86 -18.61 29.58
CA ARG A 471 7.53 -19.22 29.48
C ARG A 471 7.29 -19.88 28.11
N LYS A 472 7.77 -19.25 27.03
CA LYS A 472 7.58 -19.73 25.65
C LYS A 472 8.72 -20.64 25.16
N GLY A 473 9.77 -20.84 25.95
CA GLY A 473 10.93 -21.65 25.55
C GLY A 473 11.76 -21.06 24.41
N ALA A 474 11.64 -19.76 24.15
CA ALA A 474 12.39 -19.08 23.10
C ALA A 474 13.84 -18.85 23.53
N ASP A 475 14.77 -18.85 22.58
CA ASP A 475 16.16 -18.51 22.86
C ASP A 475 16.27 -17.00 23.08
N TRP A 476 15.63 -16.21 22.22
CA TRP A 476 15.60 -14.74 22.29
C TRP A 476 14.16 -14.21 22.29
N ILE A 477 13.93 -13.10 22.99
CA ILE A 477 12.77 -12.25 22.79
C ILE A 477 13.24 -10.86 22.37
N VAL A 478 12.80 -10.42 21.20
CA VAL A 478 13.00 -9.06 20.71
C VAL A 478 11.80 -8.23 21.18
N ALA A 479 12.04 -7.28 22.08
CA ALA A 479 10.99 -6.54 22.75
C ALA A 479 11.03 -5.07 22.36
N ASN A 480 9.89 -4.54 21.92
CA ASN A 480 9.75 -3.16 21.45
C ASN A 480 8.85 -2.39 22.42
N ASP A 481 9.22 -1.15 22.73
CA ASP A 481 8.35 -0.22 23.45
C ASP A 481 7.37 0.44 22.46
N VAL A 482 6.06 0.23 22.68
CA VAL A 482 4.98 0.77 21.82
C VAL A 482 4.15 1.85 22.53
N SER A 483 4.65 2.40 23.64
CA SER A 483 3.95 3.44 24.41
C SER A 483 3.91 4.82 23.71
N GLY A 484 4.87 5.11 22.82
CA GLY A 484 5.02 6.41 22.14
C GLY A 484 4.67 6.44 20.64
N SER A 485 4.49 5.28 20.00
CA SER A 485 4.18 5.19 18.57
C SER A 485 3.11 4.11 18.30
N VAL A 486 2.19 4.39 17.40
CA VAL A 486 1.19 3.40 16.97
C VAL A 486 1.94 2.22 16.36
N MET A 487 1.55 0.98 16.71
CA MET A 487 2.06 -0.25 16.08
C MET A 487 2.14 -0.09 14.56
N GLY A 488 3.33 0.19 14.03
CA GLY A 488 3.46 0.61 12.63
C GLY A 488 4.45 1.75 12.33
N GLY A 489 4.89 2.54 13.31
CA GLY A 489 5.88 3.64 13.14
C GLY A 489 7.21 3.22 12.49
N ASP A 490 7.97 4.15 11.93
CA ASP A 490 9.15 3.83 11.10
C ASP A 490 10.47 3.72 11.90
N SER A 491 10.53 4.25 13.13
CA SER A 491 11.62 4.05 14.11
C SER A 491 11.18 3.20 15.30
N ASN A 492 12.08 2.39 15.84
CA ASN A 492 11.83 1.55 17.01
C ASN A 492 13.03 1.56 17.97
N LEU A 493 12.76 1.64 19.27
CA LEU A 493 13.70 1.28 20.33
C LEU A 493 13.47 -0.20 20.70
N VAL A 494 14.51 -1.01 20.62
CA VAL A 494 14.40 -2.48 20.67
C VAL A 494 15.38 -3.08 21.67
N HIS A 495 14.90 -4.00 22.48
CA HIS A 495 15.70 -4.77 23.43
C HIS A 495 15.76 -6.24 23.01
N ILE A 496 16.96 -6.79 22.83
CA ILE A 496 17.17 -8.22 22.56
C ILE A 496 17.45 -8.92 23.89
N VAL A 497 16.49 -9.73 24.35
CA VAL A 497 16.56 -10.43 25.62
C VAL A 497 16.96 -11.89 25.39
N THR A 498 18.15 -12.26 25.86
CA THR A 498 18.72 -13.63 25.72
C THR A 498 19.01 -14.26 27.08
N ALA A 499 19.32 -15.56 27.10
CA ALA A 499 19.75 -16.23 28.33
C ALA A 499 20.99 -15.59 28.99
N LYS A 500 21.87 -14.97 28.19
CA LYS A 500 23.13 -14.36 28.65
C LYS A 500 22.96 -12.94 29.19
N GLY A 501 21.92 -12.22 28.76
CA GLY A 501 21.72 -10.83 29.14
C GLY A 501 20.70 -10.12 28.27
N VAL A 502 20.67 -8.80 28.40
CA VAL A 502 19.85 -7.89 27.59
C VAL A 502 20.81 -7.03 26.79
N GLU A 503 20.51 -6.89 25.50
CA GLU A 503 21.21 -5.98 24.61
C GLU A 503 20.22 -4.91 24.13
N ASP A 504 20.62 -3.65 24.26
CA ASP A 504 19.81 -2.50 23.88
C ASP A 504 20.26 -2.01 22.50
N LEU A 505 19.33 -1.96 21.55
CA LEU A 505 19.55 -1.31 20.27
C LEU A 505 19.10 0.16 20.37
N PRO A 506 19.89 1.13 19.85
CA PRO A 506 19.45 2.51 19.80
C PRO A 506 18.20 2.66 18.91
N GLU A 507 17.50 3.77 19.05
CA GLU A 507 16.38 4.07 18.15
C GLU A 507 16.89 4.16 16.71
N MET A 508 16.37 3.29 15.85
CA MET A 508 16.80 3.19 14.45
C MET A 508 15.61 2.79 13.56
N ALA A 509 15.79 2.91 12.25
CA ALA A 509 14.73 2.54 11.30
C ALA A 509 14.51 1.02 11.32
N LYS A 510 13.30 0.58 10.97
CA LYS A 510 12.94 -0.85 10.95
C LYS A 510 13.87 -1.74 10.12
N GLY A 511 14.40 -1.20 9.01
CA GLY A 511 15.38 -1.88 8.16
C GLY A 511 16.70 -2.12 8.90
N ASP A 512 17.18 -1.11 9.62
CA ASP A 512 18.41 -1.19 10.41
C ASP A 512 18.25 -2.15 11.60
N VAL A 513 17.10 -2.08 12.29
CA VAL A 513 16.75 -3.06 13.34
C VAL A 513 16.78 -4.47 12.77
N ALA A 514 16.20 -4.68 11.59
CA ALA A 514 16.16 -5.99 10.95
C ALA A 514 17.57 -6.48 10.60
N MET A 515 18.42 -5.65 10.02
CA MET A 515 19.80 -6.02 9.71
C MET A 515 20.58 -6.35 10.98
N ALA A 516 20.51 -5.51 12.01
CA ALA A 516 21.17 -5.73 13.30
C ALA A 516 20.75 -7.06 13.97
N ILE A 517 19.46 -7.41 13.89
CA ILE A 517 18.95 -8.70 14.40
C ILE A 517 19.53 -9.85 13.58
N VAL A 518 19.53 -9.75 12.25
CA VAL A 518 19.99 -10.83 11.35
C VAL A 518 21.51 -11.05 11.43
N GLU A 519 22.31 -9.99 11.60
CA GLU A 519 23.75 -10.11 11.86
C GLU A 519 24.03 -10.91 13.14
N ARG A 520 23.30 -10.60 14.23
CA ARG A 520 23.39 -11.36 15.48
C ARG A 520 22.97 -12.81 15.30
N ILE A 521 21.94 -13.07 14.49
CA ILE A 521 21.54 -14.44 14.12
C ILE A 521 22.69 -15.17 13.44
N ALA A 522 23.38 -14.53 12.50
CA ALA A 522 24.52 -15.10 11.81
C ALA A 522 25.67 -15.43 12.79
N ASP A 523 26.01 -14.50 13.69
CA ASP A 523 27.03 -14.70 14.72
C ASP A 523 26.67 -15.89 15.64
N ALA A 524 25.42 -15.97 16.07
CA ALA A 524 24.93 -17.05 16.93
C ALA A 524 25.01 -18.42 16.24
N LEU A 525 24.71 -18.51 14.94
CA LEU A 525 24.84 -19.73 14.16
C LEU A 525 26.28 -20.11 13.85
N ALA A 526 27.19 -19.13 13.74
CA ALA A 526 28.61 -19.34 13.56
C ALA A 526 29.26 -19.88 14.83
N ALA A 527 28.91 -19.35 16.00
CA ALA A 527 29.39 -19.80 17.30
C ALA A 527 28.86 -21.18 17.73
N ALA A 528 27.85 -21.71 17.03
CA ALA A 528 27.27 -23.04 17.26
C ALA A 528 27.85 -24.14 16.34
N LYS A 529 28.82 -23.80 15.47
CA LYS A 529 29.71 -24.78 14.81
C LYS A 529 30.80 -25.21 15.78
#